data_AF-A0A1I4WMW5-F1
#
_entry.id   AF-A0A1I4WMW5-F1
#
_cell.length_a   1.000
_cell.length_b   1.000
_cell.length_c   1.000
_cell.angle_alpha   90.00
_cell.angle_beta   90.00
_cell.angle_gamma   90.00
#
_symmetry.space_group_name_H-M   'P 1'
#
loop_
_entity.id
_entity.type
_entity.pdbx_description
1 polymer ?
#
loop_
_entity_poly.entity_id
_entity_poly.type
_entity_poly.pdbx_seq_one_letter_code
_entity_poly.pdbx_strand_id
1 'polypeptide(L)'
;MRTTHAATRALFEHARGQAIRIDNPAANINRDTIAPAPPRRKGLSFEGESLAAFVRAIPDDVKGWALRLHLMTGVRPGELCGAAWREFDETAGTWTLPAERTKTGSEYTISLPAQAWELLRRIRDNTQQSAFVFPAARGSDRPIPYQTYRAWLWRVMDALEIPRKTFKPHDLRRTMRGGLALLGVRFEVAERAINHKLPGMAEIYDRNDYAKERKAALAQWADYLDSLRTRANVVPIKKEAAS
;
A
#
# COMPACT_ATOMS: atom_id res chain seq x y z
N MET A 1 21.01 -16.29 5.85
CA MET A 1 21.15 -16.71 7.27
C MET A 1 19.84 -16.71 8.04
N ARG A 2 19.15 -15.59 8.32
CA ARG A 2 17.86 -15.63 9.09
C ARG A 2 16.75 -16.44 8.40
N THR A 3 16.56 -16.25 7.09
CA THR A 3 15.58 -17.02 6.29
C THR A 3 15.95 -18.50 6.22
N THR A 4 17.24 -18.80 6.05
CA THR A 4 17.78 -20.16 6.05
C THR A 4 17.50 -20.86 7.38
N HIS A 5 17.83 -20.23 8.52
CA HIS A 5 17.56 -20.77 9.85
C HIS A 5 16.06 -21.03 10.08
N ALA A 6 15.20 -20.08 9.67
CA ALA A 6 13.75 -20.25 9.81
C ALA A 6 13.22 -21.41 8.96
N ALA A 7 13.68 -21.54 7.71
CA ALA A 7 13.31 -22.63 6.83
C ALA A 7 13.82 -23.99 7.34
N THR A 8 15.08 -24.07 7.78
CA THR A 8 15.65 -25.28 8.38
C THR A 8 14.85 -25.69 9.62
N ARG A 9 14.59 -24.77 10.55
CA ARG A 9 13.79 -25.09 11.74
C ARG A 9 12.41 -25.60 11.37
N ALA A 10 11.70 -24.92 10.46
CA ALA A 10 10.35 -25.30 10.05
C ALA A 10 10.30 -26.68 9.36
N LEU A 11 11.28 -27.00 8.51
CA LEU A 11 11.38 -28.29 7.85
C LEU A 11 11.49 -29.45 8.86
N PHE A 12 12.38 -29.32 9.84
CA PHE A 12 12.60 -30.37 10.84
C PHE A 12 11.43 -30.47 11.85
N GLU A 13 10.78 -29.36 12.20
CA GLU A 13 9.54 -29.40 12.98
C GLU A 13 8.41 -30.11 12.22
N HIS A 14 8.28 -29.85 10.91
CA HIS A 14 7.30 -30.54 10.08
C HIS A 14 7.60 -32.05 10.02
N ALA A 15 8.85 -32.44 9.80
CA ALA A 15 9.27 -33.85 9.79
C ALA A 15 8.94 -34.56 11.12
N ARG A 16 9.23 -33.92 12.27
CA ARG A 16 8.85 -34.44 13.58
C ARG A 16 7.35 -34.58 13.77
N GLY A 17 6.56 -33.62 13.25
CA GLY A 17 5.10 -33.67 13.23
C GLY A 17 4.53 -34.81 12.38
N GLN A 18 5.29 -35.28 11.38
CA GLN A 18 5.00 -36.49 10.59
C GLN A 18 5.55 -37.77 11.24
N ALA A 19 5.88 -37.73 12.53
CA ALA A 19 6.49 -38.83 13.29
C ALA A 19 7.85 -39.33 12.76
N ILE A 20 8.53 -38.55 11.91
CA ILE A 20 9.91 -38.85 11.50
C ILE A 20 10.83 -38.53 12.67
N ARG A 21 11.54 -39.55 13.17
CA ARG A 21 12.53 -39.40 14.24
C ARG A 21 13.81 -38.76 13.69
N ILE A 22 13.89 -37.45 13.80
CA ILE A 22 15.06 -36.66 13.44
C ILE A 22 15.24 -35.50 14.42
N ASP A 23 16.49 -35.26 14.83
CA ASP A 23 16.83 -34.11 15.66
C ASP A 23 16.79 -32.83 14.83
N ASN A 24 16.32 -31.74 15.42
CA ASN A 24 16.29 -30.43 14.78
C ASN A 24 17.59 -29.66 15.14
N PRO A 25 18.59 -29.59 14.24
CA PRO A 25 19.85 -28.90 14.54
C PRO A 25 19.69 -27.39 14.71
N ALA A 26 18.54 -26.82 14.33
CA ALA A 26 18.21 -25.41 14.49
C ALA A 26 17.32 -25.12 15.72
N ALA A 27 17.02 -26.12 16.56
CA ALA A 27 16.12 -25.95 17.71
C ALA A 27 16.68 -25.01 18.78
N ASN A 28 17.97 -25.14 19.08
CA ASN A 28 18.63 -24.41 20.17
C ASN A 28 19.54 -23.27 19.69
N ILE A 29 19.51 -22.99 18.39
CA ILE A 29 20.28 -21.89 17.83
C ILE A 29 19.55 -20.59 18.10
N ASN A 30 20.17 -19.70 18.88
CA ASN A 30 19.70 -18.34 18.99
C ASN A 30 19.98 -17.61 17.67
N ARG A 31 18.93 -17.36 16.89
CA ARG A 31 19.04 -16.68 15.58
C ARG A 31 19.70 -15.31 15.69
N ASP A 32 19.53 -14.61 16.82
CA ASP A 32 20.07 -13.27 17.01
C ASP A 32 21.58 -13.26 17.30
N THR A 33 22.18 -14.39 17.69
CA THR A 33 23.64 -14.51 17.86
C THR A 33 24.36 -14.81 16.54
N ILE A 34 23.70 -15.46 15.58
CA ILE A 34 24.29 -15.78 14.26
C ILE A 34 24.22 -14.62 13.29
N ALA A 35 23.07 -13.92 13.26
CA ALA A 35 22.85 -12.83 12.33
C ALA A 35 21.91 -11.83 13.00
N PRO A 36 22.42 -10.86 13.78
CA PRO A 36 21.60 -9.91 14.52
C PRO A 36 20.59 -9.23 13.60
N ALA A 37 19.41 -8.91 14.14
CA ALA A 37 18.37 -8.29 13.34
C ALA A 37 18.92 -6.95 12.87
N PRO A 38 18.90 -6.63 11.56
CA PRO A 38 19.23 -5.29 11.15
C PRO A 38 18.29 -4.33 11.89
N PRO A 39 18.79 -3.17 12.33
CA PRO A 39 17.96 -2.21 13.05
C PRO A 39 16.68 -1.97 12.25
N ARG A 40 15.54 -2.04 12.92
CA ARG A 40 14.25 -1.76 12.28
C ARG A 40 14.32 -0.34 11.76
N ARG A 41 14.36 -0.18 10.43
CA ARG A 41 14.25 1.13 9.78
C ARG A 41 13.00 1.81 10.33
N LYS A 42 13.15 3.01 10.92
CA LYS A 42 12.01 3.87 11.22
C LYS A 42 11.25 4.10 9.92
N GLY A 43 9.99 3.68 9.88
CA GLY A 43 9.14 3.85 8.71
C GLY A 43 9.03 5.34 8.40
N LEU A 44 9.23 5.73 7.14
CA LEU A 44 9.00 7.10 6.72
C LEU A 44 7.54 7.24 6.28
N SER A 45 6.94 8.36 6.58
CA SER A 45 5.62 8.79 6.10
C SER A 45 5.81 10.17 5.49
N PHE A 46 5.22 10.41 4.32
CA PHE A 46 5.18 11.76 3.76
C PHE A 46 4.06 12.55 4.43
N GLU A 47 4.37 13.76 4.86
CA GLU A 47 3.45 14.63 5.59
C GLU A 47 3.66 16.09 5.16
N GLY A 48 2.61 16.91 5.29
CA GLY A 48 2.66 18.34 4.97
C GLY A 48 3.27 18.62 3.60
N GLU A 49 4.31 19.47 3.56
CA GLU A 49 4.95 19.88 2.31
C GLU A 49 5.68 18.73 1.61
N SER A 50 6.24 17.76 2.33
CA SER A 50 6.90 16.60 1.71
C SER A 50 5.91 15.72 0.93
N LEU A 51 4.68 15.61 1.42
CA LEU A 51 3.59 14.94 0.71
C LEU A 51 3.14 15.75 -0.51
N ALA A 52 2.99 17.07 -0.36
CA ALA A 52 2.58 17.93 -1.45
C ALA A 52 3.61 17.93 -2.60
N ALA A 53 4.91 18.05 -2.27
CA ALA A 53 6.00 17.91 -3.22
C ALA A 53 5.99 16.55 -3.91
N PHE A 54 5.79 15.46 -3.14
CA PHE A 54 5.65 14.13 -3.71
C PHE A 54 4.50 14.02 -4.70
N VAL A 55 3.30 14.45 -4.33
CA VAL A 55 2.10 14.41 -5.17
C VAL A 55 2.30 15.19 -6.47
N ARG A 56 2.90 16.39 -6.40
CA ARG A 56 3.18 17.24 -7.57
C ARG A 56 4.26 16.65 -8.48
N ALA A 57 5.25 15.95 -7.92
CA ALA A 57 6.31 15.31 -8.70
C ALA A 57 5.89 14.00 -9.38
N ILE A 58 4.72 13.43 -9.06
CA ILE A 58 4.23 12.24 -9.74
C ILE A 58 3.84 12.60 -11.19
N PRO A 59 4.47 11.98 -12.21
CA PRO A 59 4.17 12.28 -13.62
C PRO A 59 2.74 11.91 -13.99
N ASP A 60 2.20 12.53 -15.04
CA ASP A 60 0.88 12.17 -15.59
C ASP A 60 1.00 11.09 -16.70
N ASP A 61 1.54 9.94 -16.32
CA ASP A 61 1.65 8.75 -17.17
C ASP A 61 1.21 7.50 -16.39
N VAL A 62 1.16 6.33 -17.06
CA VAL A 62 0.77 5.05 -16.43
C VAL A 62 1.57 4.75 -15.15
N LYS A 63 2.86 5.12 -15.10
CA LYS A 63 3.72 4.88 -13.94
C LYS A 63 3.28 5.76 -12.77
N GLY A 64 3.01 7.03 -13.04
CA GLY A 64 2.53 7.97 -12.04
C GLY A 64 1.11 7.67 -11.58
N TRP A 65 0.21 7.26 -12.48
CA TRP A 65 -1.13 6.81 -12.12
C TRP A 65 -1.11 5.59 -11.19
N ALA A 66 -0.17 4.66 -11.38
CA ALA A 66 0.04 3.55 -10.45
C ALA A 66 0.48 4.01 -9.05
N LEU A 67 1.37 5.01 -8.96
CA LEU A 67 1.80 5.61 -7.69
C LEU A 67 0.64 6.32 -6.99
N ARG A 68 -0.17 7.10 -7.74
CA ARG A 68 -1.35 7.81 -7.23
C ARG A 68 -2.41 6.82 -6.72
N LEU A 69 -2.73 5.78 -7.49
CA LEU A 69 -3.68 4.75 -7.08
C LEU A 69 -3.23 4.02 -5.81
N HIS A 70 -1.93 3.71 -5.70
CA HIS A 70 -1.38 3.09 -4.48
C HIS A 70 -1.45 4.02 -3.26
N LEU A 71 -1.15 5.31 -3.46
CA LEU A 71 -1.24 6.30 -2.39
C LEU A 71 -2.68 6.54 -1.94
N MET A 72 -3.66 6.50 -2.84
CA MET A 72 -5.08 6.61 -2.50
C MET A 72 -5.59 5.39 -1.74
N THR A 73 -5.27 4.19 -2.23
CA THR A 73 -5.87 2.93 -1.72
C THR A 73 -5.11 2.32 -0.55
N GLY A 74 -3.82 2.64 -0.41
CA GLY A 74 -2.98 2.09 0.64
C GLY A 74 -2.84 0.56 0.61
N VAL A 75 -3.15 -0.13 -0.49
CA VAL A 75 -2.97 -1.59 -0.62
C VAL A 75 -1.51 -2.00 -0.46
N ARG A 76 -1.20 -3.29 -0.33
CA ARG A 76 0.20 -3.73 -0.34
C ARG A 76 0.76 -3.56 -1.76
N PRO A 77 2.06 -3.25 -1.92
CA PRO A 77 2.65 -3.08 -3.24
C PRO A 77 2.47 -4.28 -4.17
N GLY A 78 2.52 -5.50 -3.64
CA GLY A 78 2.30 -6.73 -4.42
C GLY A 78 0.85 -6.94 -4.83
N GLU A 79 -0.11 -6.52 -3.99
CA GLU A 79 -1.55 -6.54 -4.31
C GLU A 79 -1.82 -5.57 -5.48
N LEU A 80 -1.21 -4.37 -5.45
CA LEU A 80 -1.26 -3.41 -6.57
C LEU A 80 -0.61 -3.96 -7.84
N CYS A 81 0.63 -4.46 -7.76
CA CYS A 81 1.36 -4.92 -8.94
C CYS A 81 0.61 -6.04 -9.68
N GLY A 82 -0.04 -6.93 -8.93
CA GLY A 82 -0.78 -8.06 -9.49
C GLY A 82 -2.26 -7.77 -9.79
N ALA A 83 -2.74 -6.53 -9.65
CA ALA A 83 -4.14 -6.19 -9.82
C ALA A 83 -4.67 -6.60 -11.19
N ALA A 84 -5.79 -7.33 -11.23
CA ALA A 84 -6.42 -7.80 -12.45
C ALA A 84 -7.76 -7.09 -12.67
N TRP A 85 -8.12 -6.80 -13.92
CA TRP A 85 -9.35 -6.04 -14.21
C TRP A 85 -10.62 -6.70 -13.69
N ARG A 86 -10.66 -8.03 -13.64
CA ARG A 86 -11.78 -8.82 -13.07
C ARG A 86 -12.06 -8.55 -11.59
N GLU A 87 -11.13 -7.92 -10.88
CA GLU A 87 -11.27 -7.58 -9.45
C GLU A 87 -11.98 -6.25 -9.24
N PHE A 88 -12.20 -5.48 -10.32
CA PHE A 88 -12.79 -4.17 -10.30
C PHE A 88 -14.22 -4.25 -10.83
N ASP A 89 -15.17 -3.78 -10.02
CA ASP A 89 -16.56 -3.59 -10.41
C ASP A 89 -16.83 -2.09 -10.48
N GLU A 90 -16.90 -1.57 -11.70
CA GLU A 90 -17.13 -0.14 -11.96
C GLU A 90 -18.55 0.30 -11.58
N THR A 91 -19.53 -0.61 -11.63
CA THR A 91 -20.92 -0.32 -11.26
C THR A 91 -21.07 -0.21 -9.75
N ALA A 92 -20.48 -1.17 -9.02
CA ALA A 92 -20.45 -1.13 -7.56
C ALA A 92 -19.44 -0.10 -7.01
N GLY A 93 -18.47 0.33 -7.83
CA GLY A 93 -17.41 1.24 -7.46
C GLY A 93 -16.37 0.61 -6.53
N THR A 94 -16.10 -0.69 -6.68
CA THR A 94 -15.27 -1.48 -5.77
C THR A 94 -14.09 -2.17 -6.45
N TRP A 95 -13.03 -2.38 -5.67
CA TRP A 95 -11.94 -3.32 -5.97
C TRP A 95 -11.89 -4.40 -4.90
N THR A 96 -12.17 -5.65 -5.28
CA THR A 96 -12.18 -6.81 -4.39
C THR A 96 -10.92 -7.64 -4.57
N LEU A 97 -10.07 -7.66 -3.54
CA LEU A 97 -8.90 -8.53 -3.47
C LEU A 97 -9.32 -9.91 -2.94
N PRO A 98 -9.21 -10.98 -3.75
CA PRO A 98 -9.58 -12.31 -3.31
C PRO A 98 -8.61 -12.84 -2.25
N ALA A 99 -9.07 -13.79 -1.43
CA ALA A 99 -8.34 -14.26 -0.25
C ALA A 99 -6.92 -14.72 -0.57
N GLU A 100 -6.72 -15.41 -1.70
CA GLU A 100 -5.42 -15.95 -2.14
C GLU A 100 -4.40 -14.85 -2.49
N ARG A 101 -4.88 -13.64 -2.78
CA ARG A 101 -4.04 -12.47 -3.08
C ARG A 101 -3.79 -11.56 -1.89
N THR A 102 -4.56 -11.71 -0.81
CA THR A 102 -4.37 -10.93 0.41
C THR A 102 -3.30 -11.56 1.30
N LYS A 103 -2.55 -10.72 2.01
CA LYS A 103 -1.62 -11.22 3.04
C LYS A 103 -2.33 -11.89 4.22
N THR A 104 -3.57 -11.51 4.49
CA THR A 104 -4.36 -11.98 5.64
C THR A 104 -5.04 -13.32 5.37
N GLY A 105 -5.12 -13.76 4.11
CA GLY A 105 -5.86 -14.96 3.73
C GLY A 105 -7.38 -14.76 3.81
N SER A 106 -7.85 -13.53 3.68
CA SER A 106 -9.28 -13.18 3.74
C SER A 106 -9.59 -12.15 2.67
N GLU A 107 -10.71 -12.33 1.98
CA GLU A 107 -11.17 -11.37 0.97
C GLU A 107 -11.25 -9.96 1.55
N TYR A 108 -10.90 -8.97 0.73
CA TYR A 108 -10.91 -7.57 1.13
C TYR A 108 -11.42 -6.67 0.00
N THR A 109 -12.51 -5.97 0.26
CA THR A 109 -13.13 -5.06 -0.70
C THR A 109 -12.86 -3.60 -0.34
N ILE A 110 -12.39 -2.86 -1.33
CA ILE A 110 -12.08 -1.43 -1.25
C ILE A 110 -13.15 -0.68 -2.04
N SER A 111 -13.87 0.24 -1.40
CA SER A 111 -14.71 1.20 -2.13
C SER A 111 -13.83 2.31 -2.69
N LEU A 112 -13.69 2.36 -4.01
CA LEU A 112 -12.78 3.28 -4.67
C LEU A 112 -13.40 4.68 -4.79
N PRO A 113 -12.63 5.75 -4.50
CA PRO A 113 -13.07 7.12 -4.74
C PRO A 113 -13.13 7.41 -6.25
N ALA A 114 -13.87 8.45 -6.66
CA ALA A 114 -14.08 8.79 -8.07
C ALA A 114 -12.75 9.06 -8.81
N GLN A 115 -11.79 9.68 -8.13
CA GLN A 115 -10.43 9.92 -8.61
C GLN A 115 -9.69 8.62 -8.99
N ALA A 116 -9.88 7.55 -8.21
CA ALA A 116 -9.26 6.26 -8.51
C ALA A 116 -9.87 5.65 -9.79
N TRP A 117 -11.17 5.80 -9.99
CA TRP A 117 -11.84 5.36 -11.23
C TRP A 117 -11.39 6.15 -12.47
N GLU A 118 -11.18 7.45 -12.33
CA GLU A 118 -10.60 8.27 -13.41
C GLU A 118 -9.22 7.73 -13.83
N LEU A 119 -8.35 7.45 -12.85
CA LEU A 119 -7.04 6.85 -13.12
C LEU A 119 -7.16 5.47 -13.76
N LEU A 120 -8.06 4.62 -13.26
CA LEU A 120 -8.26 3.26 -13.80
C LEU A 120 -8.71 3.30 -15.27
N ARG A 121 -9.63 4.20 -15.64
CA ARG A 121 -10.05 4.37 -17.05
C ARG A 121 -8.87 4.77 -17.93
N ARG A 122 -8.10 5.78 -17.51
CA ARG A 122 -6.87 6.21 -18.21
C ARG A 122 -5.85 5.08 -18.34
N ILE A 123 -5.66 4.27 -17.30
CA ILE A 123 -4.78 3.10 -17.33
C ILE A 123 -5.29 2.09 -18.36
N ARG A 124 -6.58 1.75 -18.34
CA ARG A 124 -7.21 0.78 -19.24
C ARG A 124 -6.98 1.14 -20.71
N ASP A 125 -7.13 2.42 -21.05
CA ASP A 125 -6.92 2.92 -22.41
C ASP A 125 -5.44 2.80 -22.88
N ASN A 126 -4.49 2.66 -21.94
CA ASN A 126 -3.06 2.61 -22.22
C ASN A 126 -2.43 1.21 -22.10
N THR A 127 -3.17 0.19 -21.65
CA THR A 127 -2.64 -1.16 -21.36
C THR A 127 -2.95 -2.24 -22.40
N GLN A 128 -3.64 -1.90 -23.51
CA GLN A 128 -3.91 -2.78 -24.66
C GLN A 128 -4.44 -4.18 -24.28
N GLN A 129 -5.70 -4.26 -23.82
CA GLN A 129 -6.45 -5.51 -23.57
C GLN A 129 -5.80 -6.56 -22.63
N SER A 130 -4.73 -6.23 -21.90
CA SER A 130 -4.19 -7.14 -20.86
C SER A 130 -5.23 -7.45 -19.79
N ALA A 131 -5.20 -8.66 -19.24
CA ALA A 131 -5.97 -9.02 -18.05
C ALA A 131 -5.54 -8.27 -16.77
N PHE A 132 -4.34 -7.70 -16.76
CA PHE A 132 -3.77 -6.98 -15.61
C PHE A 132 -3.87 -5.46 -15.78
N VAL A 133 -4.12 -4.76 -14.67
CA VAL A 133 -4.12 -3.29 -14.60
C VAL A 133 -2.73 -2.74 -14.91
N PHE A 134 -1.69 -3.45 -14.48
CA PHE A 134 -0.30 -3.11 -14.76
C PHE A 134 0.44 -4.33 -15.33
N PRO A 135 0.52 -4.48 -16.67
CA PRO A 135 1.19 -5.62 -17.27
C PRO A 135 2.71 -5.41 -17.43
N ALA A 136 3.48 -6.50 -17.43
CA ALA A 136 4.94 -6.48 -17.56
C ALA A 136 5.42 -5.85 -18.88
N ALA A 137 4.62 -6.03 -19.94
CA ALA A 137 4.71 -5.35 -21.22
C ALA A 137 3.28 -5.10 -21.75
N ARG A 138 3.11 -4.19 -22.70
CA ARG A 138 1.78 -3.97 -23.33
C ARG A 138 1.23 -5.29 -23.90
N GLY A 139 -0.04 -5.59 -23.63
CA GLY A 139 -0.68 -6.84 -24.06
C GLY A 139 -0.22 -8.12 -23.35
N SER A 140 0.64 -8.03 -22.32
CA SER A 140 1.11 -9.22 -21.59
C SER A 140 0.08 -9.73 -20.59
N ASP A 141 -0.06 -11.05 -20.50
CA ASP A 141 -0.81 -11.74 -19.43
C ASP A 141 0.02 -11.98 -18.17
N ARG A 142 1.03 -11.16 -17.93
CA ARG A 142 1.83 -11.17 -16.70
C ARG A 142 1.79 -9.80 -16.04
N PRO A 143 1.62 -9.73 -14.72
CA PRO A 143 1.68 -8.46 -14.01
C PRO A 143 3.11 -7.91 -13.98
N ILE A 144 3.25 -6.60 -13.73
CA ILE A 144 4.56 -5.99 -13.50
C ILE A 144 5.29 -6.65 -12.32
N PRO A 145 6.61 -6.88 -12.41
CA PRO A 145 7.41 -7.24 -11.26
C PRO A 145 7.45 -6.12 -10.22
N TYR A 146 7.49 -6.48 -8.93
CA TYR A 146 7.64 -5.52 -7.83
C TYR A 146 8.86 -4.58 -8.01
N GLN A 147 9.95 -5.08 -8.59
CA GLN A 147 11.17 -4.28 -8.81
C GLN A 147 10.95 -3.18 -9.86
N THR A 148 10.13 -3.45 -10.87
CA THR A 148 9.74 -2.46 -11.88
C THR A 148 8.92 -1.34 -11.24
N TYR A 149 7.91 -1.70 -10.43
CA TYR A 149 7.12 -0.73 -9.67
C TYR A 149 8.00 0.11 -8.72
N ARG A 150 8.95 -0.54 -8.02
CA ARG A 150 9.91 0.16 -7.15
C ARG A 150 10.75 1.16 -7.92
N ALA A 151 11.19 0.82 -9.13
CA ALA A 151 11.96 1.73 -9.99
C ALA A 151 11.13 2.96 -10.40
N TRP A 152 9.81 2.83 -10.59
CA TRP A 152 8.94 3.97 -10.87
C TRP A 152 8.87 4.95 -9.71
N LEU A 153 8.72 4.45 -8.48
CA LEU A 153 8.78 5.29 -7.28
C LEU A 153 10.13 6.00 -7.18
N TRP A 154 11.23 5.29 -7.42
CA TRP A 154 12.58 5.86 -7.35
C TRP A 154 12.81 7.02 -8.33
N ARG A 155 12.18 7.01 -9.51
CA ARG A 155 12.25 8.15 -10.43
C ARG A 155 11.67 9.42 -9.82
N VAL A 156 10.56 9.31 -9.09
CA VAL A 156 9.96 10.45 -8.36
C VAL A 156 10.86 10.87 -7.19
N MET A 157 11.44 9.90 -6.46
CA MET A 157 12.39 10.23 -5.38
C MET A 157 13.63 10.97 -5.92
N ASP A 158 14.19 10.52 -7.05
CA ASP A 158 15.34 11.16 -7.69
C ASP A 158 15.01 12.59 -8.15
N ALA A 159 13.80 12.80 -8.71
CA ALA A 159 13.33 14.14 -9.12
C ALA A 159 13.13 15.10 -7.93
N LEU A 160 12.94 14.56 -6.73
CA LEU A 160 12.84 15.32 -5.47
C LEU A 160 14.17 15.36 -4.71
N GLU A 161 15.25 14.83 -5.28
CA GLU A 161 16.57 14.71 -4.66
C GLU A 161 16.56 13.94 -3.33
N ILE A 162 15.59 13.04 -3.15
CA ILE A 162 15.47 12.19 -1.97
C ILE A 162 16.21 10.87 -2.23
N PRO A 163 17.17 10.46 -1.37
CA PRO A 163 17.90 9.21 -1.59
C PRO A 163 16.97 8.00 -1.68
N ARG A 164 17.13 7.15 -2.71
CA ARG A 164 16.27 5.98 -3.01
C ARG A 164 16.07 4.98 -1.86
N LYS A 165 17.00 4.93 -0.90
CA LYS A 165 16.92 4.05 0.29
C LYS A 165 16.06 4.64 1.42
N THR A 166 15.75 5.93 1.33
CA THR A 166 15.01 6.73 2.33
C THR A 166 13.51 6.49 2.27
N PHE A 167 12.95 6.02 1.15
CA PHE A 167 11.52 5.74 1.00
C PHE A 167 11.29 4.50 0.10
N LYS A 168 10.35 3.63 0.49
CA LYS A 168 10.05 2.37 -0.18
C LYS A 168 8.58 2.32 -0.60
N PRO A 169 8.19 1.44 -1.56
CA PRO A 169 6.80 1.27 -1.94
C PRO A 169 5.81 1.14 -0.79
N HIS A 170 6.15 0.37 0.24
CA HIS A 170 5.27 0.17 1.40
C HIS A 170 5.12 1.42 2.30
N ASP A 171 5.99 2.41 2.15
CA ASP A 171 5.87 3.68 2.88
C ASP A 171 4.71 4.53 2.32
N LEU A 172 4.28 4.36 1.05
CA LEU A 172 3.06 5.01 0.52
C LEU A 172 1.80 4.61 1.29
N ARG A 173 1.71 3.34 1.67
CA ARG A 173 0.65 2.84 2.52
C ARG A 173 0.70 3.43 3.94
N ARG A 174 1.90 3.66 4.47
CA ARG A 174 2.07 4.34 5.77
C ARG A 174 1.66 5.81 5.68
N THR A 175 2.06 6.48 4.62
CA THR A 175 1.63 7.83 4.27
C THR A 175 0.11 7.93 4.22
N MET A 176 -0.55 7.03 3.50
CA MET A 176 -2.01 6.99 3.42
C MET A 176 -2.66 6.82 4.80
N ARG A 177 -2.19 5.85 5.59
CA ARG A 177 -2.70 5.62 6.95
C ARG A 177 -2.52 6.85 7.84
N GLY A 178 -1.33 7.47 7.81
CA GLY A 178 -1.04 8.69 8.55
C GLY A 178 -1.92 9.86 8.11
N GLY A 179 -2.14 9.97 6.79
CA GLY A 179 -3.05 10.94 6.18
C GLY A 179 -4.50 10.79 6.63
N LEU A 180 -5.01 9.56 6.73
CA LEU A 180 -6.34 9.33 7.32
C LEU A 180 -6.43 9.82 8.76
N ALA A 181 -5.41 9.56 9.59
CA ALA A 181 -5.37 10.05 10.96
C ALA A 181 -5.32 11.58 11.03
N LEU A 182 -4.55 12.23 10.15
CA LEU A 182 -4.50 13.68 10.00
C LEU A 182 -5.88 14.27 9.67
N LEU A 183 -6.67 13.57 8.86
CA LEU A 183 -8.03 13.95 8.47
C LEU A 183 -9.09 13.65 9.56
N GLY A 184 -8.68 13.17 10.74
CA GLY A 184 -9.59 12.87 11.85
C GLY A 184 -10.35 11.55 11.69
N VAL A 185 -9.94 10.68 10.77
CA VAL A 185 -10.54 9.35 10.62
C VAL A 185 -10.22 8.51 11.85
N ARG A 186 -11.24 7.85 12.41
CA ARG A 186 -11.09 6.97 13.58
C ARG A 186 -10.04 5.89 13.34
N PHE A 187 -9.30 5.54 14.39
CA PHE A 187 -8.20 4.57 14.33
C PHE A 187 -8.64 3.25 13.68
N GLU A 188 -9.76 2.68 14.14
CA GLU A 188 -10.27 1.39 13.68
C GLU A 188 -10.63 1.44 12.19
N VAL A 189 -11.23 2.53 11.74
CA VAL A 189 -11.58 2.76 10.33
C VAL A 189 -10.29 2.88 9.48
N ALA A 190 -9.29 3.63 9.95
CA ALA A 190 -8.02 3.79 9.24
C ALA A 190 -7.22 2.48 9.15
N GLU A 191 -7.20 1.67 10.20
CA GLU A 191 -6.56 0.34 10.18
C GLU A 191 -7.32 -0.63 9.25
N ARG A 192 -8.65 -0.60 9.28
CA ARG A 192 -9.49 -1.42 8.38
C ARG A 192 -9.38 -0.98 6.92
N ALA A 193 -9.22 0.32 6.64
CA ALA A 193 -9.03 0.88 5.30
C ALA A 193 -7.76 0.39 4.59
N ILE A 194 -6.82 -0.17 5.36
CA ILE A 194 -5.65 -0.80 4.80
C ILE A 194 -5.69 -2.32 4.96
N ASN A 195 -6.77 -2.95 5.46
CA ASN A 195 -6.80 -4.39 5.76
C ASN A 195 -5.73 -4.80 6.79
N HIS A 196 -5.70 -4.08 7.92
CA HIS A 196 -5.05 -4.52 9.14
C HIS A 196 -6.04 -5.23 10.07
N LYS A 197 -5.49 -6.15 10.87
CA LYS A 197 -6.15 -6.62 12.08
C LYS A 197 -5.99 -5.55 13.16
N LEU A 198 -7.03 -5.33 13.94
CA LEU A 198 -6.95 -4.44 15.09
C LEU A 198 -6.01 -5.03 16.14
N PRO A 199 -5.24 -4.23 16.89
CA PRO A 199 -4.31 -4.75 17.89
C PRO A 199 -5.03 -5.22 19.16
N GLY A 200 -4.52 -6.29 19.77
CA GLY A 200 -4.92 -6.73 21.11
C GLY A 200 -6.39 -7.14 21.22
N MET A 201 -7.04 -6.79 22.34
CA MET A 201 -8.43 -7.17 22.62
C MET A 201 -9.43 -6.58 21.62
N ALA A 202 -9.08 -5.48 20.95
CA ALA A 202 -9.95 -4.88 19.93
C ALA A 202 -10.24 -5.84 18.77
N GLU A 203 -9.32 -6.74 18.40
CA GLU A 203 -9.59 -7.76 17.37
C GLU A 203 -10.73 -8.71 17.75
N ILE A 204 -10.84 -9.03 19.05
CA ILE A 204 -11.82 -9.99 19.57
C ILE A 204 -13.22 -9.39 19.57
N TYR A 205 -13.33 -8.12 19.98
CA TYR A 205 -14.60 -7.44 20.20
C TYR A 205 -15.10 -6.63 19.00
N ASP A 206 -14.20 -6.00 18.23
CA ASP A 206 -14.58 -5.19 17.08
C ASP A 206 -14.42 -5.96 15.77
N ARG A 207 -15.52 -6.61 15.38
CA ARG A 207 -15.65 -7.36 14.12
C ARG A 207 -16.22 -6.52 12.97
N ASN A 208 -16.45 -5.23 13.18
CA ASN A 208 -17.05 -4.40 12.14
C ASN A 208 -16.03 -4.10 11.04
N ASP A 209 -16.50 -4.16 9.79
CA ASP A 209 -15.71 -3.86 8.58
C ASP A 209 -15.67 -2.36 8.28
N TYR A 210 -16.61 -1.58 8.83
CA TYR A 210 -16.74 -0.13 8.67
C TYR A 210 -16.79 0.31 7.19
N ALA A 211 -17.42 -0.49 6.32
CA ALA A 211 -17.38 -0.28 4.88
C ALA A 211 -17.84 1.13 4.46
N LYS A 212 -18.87 1.68 5.09
CA LYS A 212 -19.38 3.03 4.81
C LYS A 212 -18.37 4.10 5.22
N GLU A 213 -17.79 3.97 6.41
CA GLU A 213 -16.80 4.91 6.95
C GLU A 213 -15.48 4.84 6.19
N ARG A 214 -15.04 3.65 5.77
CA ARG A 214 -13.86 3.48 4.92
C ARG A 214 -14.07 4.14 3.56
N LYS A 215 -15.25 3.97 2.95
CA LYS A 215 -15.60 4.64 1.69
C LYS A 215 -15.51 6.17 1.84
N ALA A 216 -16.09 6.72 2.90
CA ALA A 216 -16.02 8.15 3.18
C ALA A 216 -14.57 8.62 3.44
N ALA A 217 -13.80 7.86 4.21
CA ALA A 217 -12.40 8.16 4.51
C ALA A 217 -11.52 8.16 3.24
N LEU A 218 -11.70 7.19 2.34
CA LEU A 218 -10.97 7.14 1.07
C LEU A 218 -11.35 8.28 0.12
N ALA A 219 -12.63 8.69 0.10
CA ALA A 219 -13.06 9.87 -0.65
C ALA A 219 -12.41 11.15 -0.10
N GLN A 220 -12.49 11.38 1.22
CA GLN A 220 -11.87 12.53 1.87
C GLN A 220 -10.34 12.58 1.65
N TRP A 221 -9.69 11.42 1.67
CA TRP A 221 -8.26 11.31 1.38
C TRP A 221 -7.93 11.65 -0.07
N ALA A 222 -8.72 11.15 -1.03
CA ALA A 222 -8.53 11.48 -2.44
C ALA A 222 -8.71 12.98 -2.72
N ASP A 223 -9.73 13.60 -2.13
CA ASP A 223 -9.96 15.05 -2.23
C ASP A 223 -8.79 15.86 -1.65
N TYR A 224 -8.26 15.42 -0.50
CA TYR A 224 -7.08 16.04 0.10
C TYR A 224 -5.86 15.94 -0.83
N LEU A 225 -5.57 14.77 -1.39
CA LEU A 225 -4.46 14.59 -2.33
C LEU A 225 -4.60 15.47 -3.58
N ASP A 226 -5.80 15.60 -4.14
CA ASP A 226 -6.05 16.51 -5.26
C ASP A 226 -5.80 17.98 -4.89
N SER A 227 -6.20 18.39 -3.68
CA SER A 227 -5.94 19.74 -3.18
C SER A 227 -4.44 20.06 -3.07
N LEU A 228 -3.59 19.06 -2.77
CA LEU A 228 -2.14 19.24 -2.73
C LEU A 228 -1.52 19.39 -4.11
N ARG A 229 -2.16 18.80 -5.13
CA ARG A 229 -1.72 18.89 -6.53
C ARG A 229 -2.02 20.26 -7.14
N THR A 230 -3.14 20.87 -6.78
CA THR A 230 -3.60 22.16 -7.31
C THR A 230 -3.04 23.37 -6.57
N ARG A 231 -2.64 23.23 -5.29
CA ARG A 231 -1.98 24.29 -4.54
C ARG A 231 -0.54 24.53 -5.05
N ALA A 232 -0.39 25.47 -5.97
CA ALA A 232 0.80 26.30 -6.07
C ALA A 232 0.63 27.48 -5.10
N ASN A 233 1.23 27.42 -3.90
CA ASN A 233 1.36 28.54 -2.94
C ASN A 233 0.23 29.60 -2.95
N VAL A 234 -0.99 29.25 -2.55
CA VAL A 234 -1.98 30.26 -2.17
C VAL A 234 -2.20 30.17 -0.67
N VAL A 235 -1.46 30.98 0.08
CA VAL A 235 -1.79 31.31 1.47
C VAL A 235 -2.90 32.35 1.41
N PRO A 236 -4.11 32.09 1.95
CA PRO A 236 -5.10 33.13 2.11
C PRO A 236 -4.54 34.18 3.08
N ILE A 237 -4.27 35.39 2.59
CA ILE A 237 -4.04 36.54 3.46
C ILE A 237 -5.35 36.74 4.22
N LYS A 238 -5.33 36.49 5.53
CA LYS A 238 -6.41 36.93 6.41
C LYS A 238 -6.51 38.44 6.23
N LYS A 239 -7.63 38.93 5.70
CA LYS A 239 -7.98 40.35 5.86
C LYS A 239 -8.15 40.57 7.36
N GLU A 240 -7.22 41.32 7.97
CA GLU A 240 -7.49 41.94 9.25
C GLU A 240 -8.72 42.82 9.07
N ALA A 241 -9.73 42.58 9.90
CA ALA A 241 -10.90 43.43 9.99
C ALA A 241 -10.42 44.78 10.55
N ALA A 242 -10.58 45.84 9.76
CA ALA A 242 -10.47 47.19 10.26
C ALA A 242 -11.56 47.40 11.33
N SER A 243 -11.14 47.71 12.55
CA SER A 243 -11.95 48.33 13.60
C SER A 243 -11.28 49.63 13.99
#